data_AF-A0A937S222-F1
#
_entry.id   AF-A0A937S222-F1
#
_cell.length_a   1.000
_cell.length_b   1.000
_cell.length_c   1.000
_cell.angle_alpha   90.00
_cell.angle_beta   90.00
_cell.angle_gamma   90.00
#
_symmetry.space_group_name_H-M   'P 1'
#
loop_
_entity.id
_entity.type
_entity.pdbx_description
1 polymer ?
#
loop_
_entity_poly.entity_id
_entity_poly.type
_entity_poly.pdbx_seq_one_letter_code
_entity_poly.pdbx_strand_id
1 'polypeptide(L)'
;MSVYIQFANSTHSRRSLEKVMNSEHKRNQNQKLVEQYDPRCHWCRQFYLKDQLTREHLRPKSKGGSNRMANLRLACRKCNQKRGNKPFPPEYTPTWKDVFQLGFLFIWDHGGNEQIVNLCLAHLKSNTKYPDTPFPHGHVPTWKDIFQLILLFIWDMWEHGLIEASSFVNWIEQVQIQN
;
A
#
# COMPACT_ATOMS: atom_id res chain seq x y z
N MET A 1 13.05 -27.03 31.27
CA MET A 1 12.97 -26.27 32.53
C MET A 1 12.52 -24.85 32.20
N SER A 2 11.22 -24.55 32.21
CA SER A 2 10.37 -24.39 33.41
C SER A 2 10.54 -23.02 34.09
N VAL A 3 10.29 -21.92 33.38
CA VAL A 3 9.98 -20.60 34.00
C VAL A 3 8.91 -19.78 33.25
N TYR A 4 8.46 -20.18 32.04
CA TYR A 4 7.59 -19.31 31.22
C TYR A 4 6.07 -19.57 31.30
N ILE A 5 5.60 -20.56 32.06
CA ILE A 5 4.17 -20.89 32.14
C ILE A 5 3.72 -20.89 33.60
N GLN A 6 3.55 -19.71 34.20
CA GLN A 6 2.76 -19.63 35.45
C GLN A 6 2.09 -18.29 35.79
N PHE A 7 1.89 -17.37 34.83
CA PHE A 7 1.19 -16.09 35.10
C PHE A 7 0.16 -15.65 34.03
N ALA A 8 -0.53 -16.57 33.35
CA ALA A 8 -1.44 -16.24 32.24
C ALA A 8 -2.96 -16.41 32.54
N ASN A 9 -3.38 -16.30 33.81
CA ASN A 9 -4.79 -16.48 34.18
C ASN A 9 -5.55 -15.19 34.53
N SER A 10 -4.95 -14.00 34.43
CA SER A 10 -5.68 -12.73 34.56
C SER A 10 -5.80 -12.01 33.21
N THR A 11 -6.95 -11.40 32.96
CA THR A 11 -7.19 -10.59 31.73
C THR A 11 -6.20 -9.42 31.62
N HIS A 12 -5.74 -8.91 32.76
CA HIS A 12 -4.71 -7.88 32.84
C HIS A 12 -3.34 -8.39 32.35
N SER A 13 -2.93 -9.61 32.71
CA SER A 13 -1.65 -10.17 32.22
C SER A 13 -1.69 -10.50 30.73
N ARG A 14 -2.84 -10.95 30.20
CA ARG A 14 -3.03 -11.18 28.75
C ARG A 14 -2.90 -9.89 27.93
N ARG A 15 -3.56 -8.80 28.34
CA ARG A 15 -3.44 -7.49 27.67
C ARG A 15 -2.01 -6.95 27.67
N SER A 16 -1.29 -7.13 28.78
CA SER A 16 0.11 -6.75 28.88
C SER A 16 0.98 -7.55 27.90
N LEU A 17 0.77 -8.87 27.78
CA LEU A 17 1.48 -9.72 26.84
C LEU A 17 1.17 -9.37 25.38
N GLU A 18 -0.10 -9.16 25.04
CA GLU A 18 -0.52 -8.72 23.70
C GLU A 18 0.16 -7.40 23.29
N LYS A 19 0.29 -6.46 24.23
CA LYS A 19 0.99 -5.18 23.98
C LYS A 19 2.46 -5.41 23.66
N VAL A 20 3.13 -6.28 24.41
CA VAL A 20 4.54 -6.64 24.19
C VAL A 20 4.70 -7.32 22.82
N MET A 21 3.92 -8.36 22.54
CA MET A 21 3.96 -9.09 21.26
C MET A 21 3.68 -8.18 20.06
N ASN A 22 2.70 -7.29 20.16
CA ASN A 22 2.40 -6.32 19.10
C ASN A 22 3.56 -5.33 18.88
N SER A 23 4.26 -4.95 19.94
CA SER A 23 5.44 -4.08 19.85
C SER A 23 6.61 -4.77 19.17
N GLU A 24 6.81 -6.07 19.46
CA GLU A 24 7.84 -6.90 18.86
C GLU A 24 7.55 -7.14 17.37
N HIS A 25 6.32 -7.51 17.02
CA HIS A 25 5.90 -7.67 15.63
C HIS A 25 6.14 -6.37 14.84
N LYS A 26 5.78 -5.22 15.40
CA LYS A 26 6.04 -3.92 14.78
C LYS A 26 7.54 -3.67 14.60
N ARG A 27 8.37 -3.99 15.60
CA ARG A 27 9.82 -3.84 15.52
C ARG A 27 10.41 -4.71 14.41
N ASN A 28 9.98 -5.97 14.31
CA ASN A 28 10.41 -6.91 13.28
C ASN A 28 10.02 -6.44 11.88
N GLN A 29 8.79 -5.94 11.71
CA GLN A 29 8.38 -5.31 10.43
C GLN A 29 9.22 -4.09 10.07
N ASN A 30 9.51 -3.21 11.04
CA ASN A 30 10.35 -2.03 10.78
C ASN A 30 11.77 -2.42 10.37
N GLN A 31 12.32 -3.48 10.97
CA GLN A 31 13.62 -4.00 10.58
C GLN A 31 13.61 -4.52 9.14
N LYS A 32 12.61 -5.34 8.76
CA LYS A 32 12.44 -5.81 7.37
C LYS A 32 12.31 -4.66 6.37
N LEU A 33 11.61 -3.58 6.74
CA LEU A 33 11.48 -2.40 5.88
C LEU A 33 12.84 -1.70 5.65
N VAL A 34 13.69 -1.61 6.68
CA VAL A 34 15.03 -1.02 6.55
C VAL A 34 15.95 -1.91 5.73
N GLU A 35 15.90 -3.22 5.93
CA GLU A 35 16.66 -4.21 5.15
C GLU A 35 16.25 -4.19 3.67
N GLN A 36 14.96 -4.00 3.39
CA GLN A 36 14.43 -4.04 2.02
C GLN A 36 14.62 -2.73 1.24
N TYR A 37 14.55 -1.57 1.90
CA TYR A 37 14.45 -0.27 1.22
C TYR A 37 15.60 0.70 1.53
N ASP A 38 16.59 0.24 2.29
CA ASP A 38 17.58 1.07 2.98
C ASP A 38 16.93 2.03 3.98
N PRO A 39 17.69 2.69 4.87
CA PRO A 39 17.15 3.75 5.71
C PRO A 39 16.94 5.04 4.89
N ARG A 40 16.06 4.95 3.89
CA ARG A 40 15.76 6.00 2.90
C ARG A 40 14.27 6.31 2.90
N CYS A 41 13.93 7.60 2.85
CA CYS A 41 12.55 8.02 2.72
C CYS A 41 11.99 7.65 1.34
N HIS A 42 10.84 6.99 1.30
CA HIS A 42 10.16 6.60 0.07
C HIS A 42 9.76 7.79 -0.79
N TRP A 43 9.48 8.94 -0.20
CA TRP A 43 9.00 10.12 -0.93
C TRP A 43 10.15 11.00 -1.44
N CYS A 44 10.93 11.59 -0.54
CA CYS A 44 12.01 12.52 -0.93
C CYS A 44 13.32 11.82 -1.34
N ARG A 45 13.38 10.48 -1.23
CA ARG A 45 14.53 9.64 -1.59
C ARG A 45 15.83 9.94 -0.84
N GLN A 46 15.79 10.77 0.20
CA GLN A 46 16.94 11.06 1.07
C GLN A 46 17.17 9.97 2.11
N PHE A 47 18.43 9.76 2.48
CA PHE A 47 18.82 8.87 3.58
C PHE A 47 18.63 9.56 4.94
N TYR A 48 18.27 8.77 5.95
CA TYR A 48 18.02 9.23 7.31
C TYR A 48 18.52 8.22 8.33
N LEU A 49 18.66 8.64 9.58
CA LEU A 49 18.82 7.68 10.67
C LEU A 49 17.51 6.92 10.91
N LYS A 50 17.61 5.69 11.40
CA LYS A 50 16.46 4.79 11.59
C LYS A 50 15.36 5.37 12.49
N ASP A 51 15.73 6.17 13.48
CA ASP A 51 14.83 6.85 14.45
C ASP A 51 14.14 8.11 13.88
N GLN A 52 14.67 8.64 12.78
CA GLN A 52 14.07 9.75 12.01
C GLN A 52 13.06 9.27 10.98
N LEU A 53 13.08 7.97 10.66
CA LEU A 53 12.12 7.34 9.76
C LEU A 53 10.88 6.87 10.52
N THR A 54 9.75 7.01 9.85
CA THR A 54 8.45 6.54 10.30
C THR A 54 7.93 5.49 9.34
N ARG A 55 7.05 4.63 9.86
CA ARG A 55 6.31 3.69 9.02
C ARG A 55 5.25 4.46 8.24
N GLU A 56 5.22 4.20 6.96
CA GLU A 56 4.31 4.82 6.01
C GLU A 56 3.41 3.77 5.39
N HIS A 57 2.11 4.06 5.31
CA HIS A 57 1.13 3.23 4.61
C HIS A 57 0.84 3.86 3.25
N LEU A 58 1.17 3.21 2.15
CA LEU A 58 0.93 3.71 0.79
C LEU A 58 -0.57 3.97 0.53
N ARG A 59 -1.44 3.08 1.00
CA ARG A 59 -2.86 3.35 1.25
C ARG A 59 -3.07 3.59 2.75
N PRO A 60 -3.45 4.80 3.18
CA PRO A 60 -3.61 5.12 4.59
C PRO A 60 -4.60 4.21 5.30
N LYS A 61 -4.39 3.94 6.59
CA LYS A 61 -5.35 3.18 7.41
C LYS A 61 -6.75 3.79 7.45
N SER A 62 -6.84 5.12 7.48
CA SER A 62 -8.12 5.85 7.43
C SER A 62 -8.86 5.68 6.10
N LYS A 63 -8.19 5.13 5.10
CA LYS A 63 -8.77 4.72 3.83
C LYS A 63 -8.84 3.21 3.71
N GLY A 64 -8.72 2.43 4.79
CA GLY A 64 -8.84 0.96 4.78
C GLY A 64 -7.53 0.20 4.49
N GLY A 65 -6.38 0.88 4.44
CA GLY A 65 -5.10 0.25 4.10
C GLY A 65 -4.62 -0.82 5.10
N SER A 66 -4.14 -1.95 4.57
CA SER A 66 -3.65 -3.07 5.39
C SER A 66 -2.25 -2.83 6.00
N ASN A 67 -1.88 -3.59 7.05
CA ASN A 67 -0.51 -3.59 7.62
C ASN A 67 0.43 -4.59 6.93
N ARG A 68 0.10 -5.02 5.71
CA ARG A 68 0.92 -5.94 4.91
C ARG A 68 2.18 -5.24 4.44
N MET A 69 3.29 -5.97 4.31
CA MET A 69 4.57 -5.42 3.85
C MET A 69 4.45 -4.68 2.51
N ALA A 70 3.62 -5.17 1.58
CA ALA A 70 3.37 -4.53 0.29
C ALA A 70 2.84 -3.08 0.41
N ASN A 71 2.02 -2.80 1.42
CA ASN A 71 1.46 -1.47 1.69
C ASN A 71 2.37 -0.59 2.58
N LEU A 72 3.47 -1.13 3.10
CA LEU A 72 4.35 -0.43 4.04
C LEU A 72 5.64 0.07 3.39
N ARG A 73 6.03 1.29 3.73
CA ARG A 73 7.32 1.90 3.36
C ARG A 73 7.92 2.66 4.54
N LEU A 74 9.14 3.18 4.37
CA LEU A 74 9.78 4.12 5.28
C LEU A 74 9.58 5.54 4.75
N ALA A 75 9.22 6.50 5.61
CA ALA A 75 9.15 7.91 5.26
C ALA A 75 9.70 8.79 6.38
N CYS A 76 10.37 9.88 6.05
CA CYS A 76 10.73 10.88 7.05
C CYS A 76 9.46 11.56 7.60
N ARG A 77 9.53 12.05 8.84
CA ARG A 77 8.39 12.68 9.53
C ARG A 77 7.76 13.81 8.70
N LYS A 78 8.59 14.65 8.07
CA LYS A 78 8.15 15.78 7.23
C LYS A 78 7.28 15.31 6.05
N CYS A 79 7.75 14.33 5.27
CA CYS A 79 7.02 13.84 4.11
C CYS A 79 5.72 13.13 4.52
N ASN A 80 5.80 12.25 5.53
CA ASN A 80 4.63 11.52 6.04
C ASN A 80 3.55 12.49 6.54
N GLN A 81 3.93 13.50 7.34
CA GLN A 81 3.00 14.51 7.86
C GLN A 81 2.38 15.36 6.74
N LYS A 82 3.19 15.84 5.77
CA LYS A 82 2.69 16.64 4.64
C LYS A 82 1.70 15.87 3.78
N ARG A 83 1.90 14.55 3.62
CA ARG A 83 1.01 13.67 2.87
C ARG A 83 -0.31 13.46 3.61
N GLY A 84 -0.25 13.12 4.90
CA GLY A 84 -1.42 12.78 5.69
C GLY A 84 -2.18 11.59 5.09
N ASN A 85 -3.46 11.78 4.75
CA ASN A 85 -4.30 10.75 4.13
C ASN A 85 -4.43 10.88 2.60
N LYS A 86 -3.62 11.75 1.97
CA LYS A 86 -3.60 11.92 0.51
C LYS A 86 -2.84 10.77 -0.17
N PRO A 87 -3.05 10.52 -1.46
CA PRO A 87 -2.28 9.50 -2.18
C PRO A 87 -0.78 9.76 -2.15
N PHE A 88 -0.38 11.01 -2.41
CA PHE A 88 1.02 11.43 -2.44
C PHE A 88 1.23 12.74 -1.66
N PRO A 89 2.46 13.03 -1.19
CA PRO A 89 2.82 14.34 -0.67
C PRO A 89 2.68 15.44 -1.75
N PRO A 90 2.38 16.70 -1.39
CA PRO A 90 2.18 17.78 -2.37
C PRO A 90 3.37 18.09 -3.29
N GLU A 91 4.59 17.85 -2.80
CA GLU A 91 5.85 18.10 -3.54
C GLU A 91 6.32 16.87 -4.32
N TYR A 92 5.56 15.76 -4.29
CA TYR A 92 5.94 14.54 -4.98
C TYR A 92 5.35 14.53 -6.39
N THR A 93 6.18 14.23 -7.38
CA THR A 93 5.75 14.02 -8.77
C THR A 93 5.61 12.51 -9.01
N PRO A 94 4.40 11.94 -8.93
CA PRO A 94 4.22 10.51 -9.13
C PRO A 94 4.46 10.13 -10.59
N THR A 95 4.95 8.92 -10.82
CA THR A 95 4.91 8.29 -12.14
C THR A 95 3.61 7.50 -12.32
N TRP A 96 3.33 7.04 -13.55
CA TRP A 96 2.26 6.08 -13.80
C TRP A 96 2.36 4.85 -12.89
N LYS A 97 3.57 4.32 -12.70
CA LYS A 97 3.82 3.17 -11.83
C LYS A 97 3.42 3.44 -10.39
N ASP A 98 3.70 4.62 -9.86
CA ASP A 98 3.30 5.00 -8.51
C ASP A 98 1.77 5.06 -8.37
N VAL A 99 1.08 5.62 -9.36
CA VAL A 99 -0.39 5.71 -9.42
C VAL A 99 -1.02 4.31 -9.46
N PHE A 100 -0.54 3.44 -10.36
CA PHE A 100 -1.03 2.08 -10.48
C PHE A 100 -0.71 1.23 -9.25
N GLN A 101 0.45 1.42 -8.62
CA GLN A 101 0.79 0.75 -7.38
C GLN A 101 -0.26 1.02 -6.28
N LEU A 102 -0.73 2.26 -6.14
CA LEU A 102 -1.79 2.60 -5.20
C LEU A 102 -3.14 1.98 -5.59
N GLY A 103 -3.46 1.98 -6.88
CA GLY A 103 -4.68 1.37 -7.39
C GLY A 103 -4.72 -0.15 -7.19
N PHE A 104 -3.61 -0.85 -7.43
CA PHE A 104 -3.52 -2.29 -7.21
C PHE A 104 -3.57 -2.65 -5.73
N LEU A 105 -3.00 -1.82 -4.84
CA LEU A 105 -3.19 -1.98 -3.39
C LEU A 105 -4.66 -1.83 -3.00
N PHE A 106 -5.40 -0.91 -3.61
CA PHE A 106 -6.84 -0.78 -3.40
C PHE A 106 -7.59 -2.05 -3.83
N ILE A 107 -7.29 -2.60 -5.02
CA ILE A 107 -7.88 -3.85 -5.50
C ILE A 107 -7.62 -4.99 -4.52
N TRP A 108 -6.36 -5.15 -4.11
CA TRP A 108 -5.96 -6.20 -3.17
C TRP A 108 -6.68 -6.06 -1.82
N ASP A 109 -6.73 -4.85 -1.25
CA ASP A 109 -7.36 -4.63 0.05
C ASP A 109 -8.88 -4.91 0.05
N HIS A 110 -9.54 -4.97 -1.10
CA HIS A 110 -10.96 -5.37 -1.23
C HIS A 110 -11.14 -6.77 -1.84
N GLY A 111 -10.21 -7.69 -1.58
CA GLY A 111 -10.36 -9.10 -1.96
C GLY A 111 -10.03 -9.40 -3.42
N GLY A 112 -9.34 -8.48 -4.12
CA GLY A 112 -8.81 -8.75 -5.44
C GLY A 112 -7.87 -9.96 -5.45
N ASN A 113 -8.01 -10.80 -6.47
CA ASN A 113 -7.20 -12.00 -6.67
C ASN A 113 -5.74 -11.62 -6.99
N GLU A 114 -4.76 -12.23 -6.30
CA GLU A 114 -3.33 -12.03 -6.55
C GLU A 114 -2.94 -12.29 -8.01
N GLN A 115 -3.61 -13.24 -8.68
CA GLN A 115 -3.42 -13.50 -10.11
C GLN A 115 -3.80 -12.28 -10.96
N ILE A 116 -4.92 -11.62 -10.64
CA ILE A 116 -5.35 -10.40 -11.35
C ILE A 116 -4.34 -9.28 -11.12
N VAL A 117 -3.86 -9.10 -9.88
CA VAL A 117 -2.83 -8.09 -9.58
C VAL A 117 -1.54 -8.37 -10.36
N ASN A 118 -1.10 -9.62 -10.46
CA ASN A 118 0.08 -10.01 -11.21
C ASN A 118 -0.09 -9.81 -12.72
N LEU A 119 -1.27 -10.12 -13.28
CA LEU A 119 -1.61 -9.83 -14.67
C LEU A 119 -1.59 -8.31 -14.95
N CYS A 120 -2.18 -7.51 -14.06
CA CYS A 120 -2.13 -6.05 -14.15
C CYS A 120 -0.69 -5.51 -14.16
N LEU A 121 0.16 -6.04 -13.28
CA LEU A 121 1.58 -5.67 -13.21
C LEU A 121 2.36 -6.10 -14.47
N ALA A 122 2.04 -7.24 -15.06
CA ALA A 122 2.64 -7.70 -16.30
C ALA A 122 2.23 -6.82 -17.48
N HIS A 123 0.94 -6.53 -17.64
CA HIS A 123 0.41 -5.63 -18.67
C HIS A 123 1.05 -4.25 -18.59
N LEU A 124 1.14 -3.68 -17.38
CA LEU A 124 1.75 -2.37 -17.17
C LEU A 124 3.20 -2.30 -17.64
N LYS A 125 3.98 -3.38 -17.51
CA LYS A 125 5.38 -3.42 -17.96
C LYS A 125 5.52 -3.44 -19.49
N SER A 126 4.57 -4.04 -20.21
CA SER A 126 4.57 -4.14 -21.67
C SER A 126 3.82 -3.00 -22.35
N ASN A 127 3.04 -2.22 -21.60
CA ASN A 127 2.12 -1.22 -22.17
C ASN A 127 2.82 0.13 -22.39
N THR A 128 2.86 0.59 -23.64
CA THR A 128 3.46 1.88 -24.04
C THR A 128 2.57 3.08 -23.72
N LYS A 129 1.28 2.87 -23.44
CA LYS A 129 0.31 3.91 -23.03
C LYS A 129 0.62 4.51 -21.66
N TYR A 130 1.27 3.74 -20.79
CA TYR A 130 1.61 4.12 -19.42
C TYR A 130 3.13 4.10 -19.21
N PRO A 131 3.86 5.02 -19.85
CA PRO A 131 5.31 5.01 -19.85
C PRO A 131 5.88 5.29 -18.45
N ASP A 132 7.16 4.96 -18.23
CA ASP A 132 7.88 5.31 -17.00
C ASP A 132 8.28 6.79 -17.00
N THR A 133 7.27 7.66 -17.06
CA THR A 133 7.39 9.12 -17.02
C THR A 133 6.51 9.67 -15.90
N PRO A 134 6.73 10.93 -15.50
CA PRO A 134 5.81 11.63 -14.61
C PRO A 134 4.36 11.50 -15.08
N PHE A 135 3.47 11.22 -14.14
CA PHE A 135 2.04 11.23 -14.38
C PHE A 135 1.64 12.59 -14.96
N PRO A 136 0.90 12.62 -16.09
CA PRO A 136 0.63 13.84 -16.82
C PRO A 136 -0.17 14.85 -15.99
N HIS A 137 -0.19 16.10 -16.47
CA HIS A 137 -0.96 17.23 -15.92
C HIS A 137 -0.44 17.88 -14.64
N GLY A 138 0.76 17.54 -14.16
CA GLY A 138 1.50 18.30 -13.14
C GLY A 138 0.81 18.45 -11.78
N HIS A 139 -0.36 17.85 -11.58
CA HIS A 139 -1.10 17.83 -10.34
C HIS A 139 -0.96 16.46 -9.70
N VAL A 140 -0.93 16.45 -8.37
CA VAL A 140 -0.97 15.22 -7.60
C VAL A 140 -2.40 14.65 -7.67
N PRO A 141 -2.60 13.42 -8.16
CA PRO A 141 -3.94 12.85 -8.30
C PRO A 141 -4.57 12.61 -6.93
N THR A 142 -5.89 12.80 -6.85
CA THR A 142 -6.71 12.45 -5.70
C THR A 142 -7.03 10.96 -5.68
N TRP A 143 -7.61 10.46 -4.58
CA TRP A 143 -8.11 9.08 -4.54
C TRP A 143 -9.18 8.80 -5.59
N LYS A 144 -10.00 9.81 -5.95
CA LYS A 144 -11.02 9.70 -7.00
C LYS A 144 -10.37 9.53 -8.37
N ASP A 145 -9.33 10.30 -8.64
CA ASP A 145 -8.59 10.21 -9.92
C ASP A 145 -7.92 8.84 -10.07
N ILE A 146 -7.27 8.34 -9.01
CA ILE A 146 -6.67 7.00 -8.99
C ILE A 146 -7.72 5.93 -9.25
N PHE A 147 -8.88 6.02 -8.59
CA PHE A 147 -9.96 5.06 -8.80
C PHE A 147 -10.47 5.06 -10.24
N GLN A 148 -10.72 6.25 -10.81
CA GLN A 148 -11.16 6.39 -12.19
C GLN A 148 -10.14 5.83 -13.19
N LEU A 149 -8.85 6.09 -12.97
CA LEU A 149 -7.78 5.56 -13.82
C LEU A 149 -7.69 4.05 -13.76
N ILE A 150 -7.93 3.45 -12.59
CA ILE A 150 -7.95 2.00 -12.45
C ILE A 150 -9.12 1.39 -13.21
N LEU A 151 -10.30 2.00 -13.19
CA LEU A 151 -11.43 1.54 -14.02
C LEU A 151 -11.08 1.60 -15.52
N LEU A 152 -10.45 2.68 -15.98
CA LEU A 152 -10.00 2.81 -17.37
C LEU A 152 -8.91 1.79 -17.74
N PHE A 153 -8.00 1.49 -16.82
CA PHE A 153 -6.96 0.48 -17.03
C PHE A 153 -7.54 -0.93 -17.08
N ILE A 154 -8.51 -1.23 -16.24
CA ILE A 154 -9.18 -2.53 -16.27
C ILE A 154 -10.01 -2.69 -17.55
N TRP A 155 -10.68 -1.62 -17.99
CA TRP A 155 -11.32 -1.58 -19.31
C TRP A 155 -10.33 -1.88 -20.44
N ASP A 156 -9.16 -1.23 -20.43
CA ASP A 156 -8.08 -1.46 -21.40
C ASP A 156 -7.63 -2.94 -21.40
N MET A 157 -7.48 -3.56 -20.22
CA MET A 157 -7.15 -4.99 -20.13
C MET A 157 -8.24 -5.89 -20.71
N TRP A 158 -9.51 -5.56 -20.51
CA TRP A 158 -10.64 -6.31 -21.07
C TRP A 158 -10.70 -6.19 -22.59
N GLU A 159 -10.50 -5.00 -23.16
CA GLU A 159 -10.46 -4.78 -24.61
C GLU A 159 -9.35 -5.61 -25.29
N HIS A 160 -8.24 -5.86 -24.58
CA HIS A 160 -7.14 -6.68 -25.05
C HIS A 160 -7.28 -8.18 -24.69
N GLY A 161 -8.42 -8.60 -24.14
CA GLY A 161 -8.72 -10.00 -23.82
C GLY A 161 -7.89 -10.58 -22.66
N LEU A 162 -7.31 -9.74 -21.80
CA LEU A 162 -6.47 -10.18 -20.68
C LEU A 162 -7.28 -10.63 -19.45
N ILE A 163 -8.54 -10.20 -19.37
CA ILE A 163 -9.47 -10.53 -18.29
C ILE A 163 -10.88 -10.73 -18.83
N GLU A 164 -11.66 -11.58 -18.17
CA GLU A 164 -13.08 -11.76 -18.49
C GLU A 164 -13.95 -10.68 -17.83
N ALA A 165 -14.98 -10.19 -18.53
CA ALA A 165 -15.89 -9.16 -18.02
C ALA A 165 -16.57 -9.56 -16.70
N SER A 166 -16.96 -10.84 -16.57
CA SER A 166 -17.59 -11.41 -15.37
C SER A 166 -16.73 -11.30 -14.13
N SER A 167 -15.41 -11.53 -14.26
CA SER A 167 -14.46 -11.46 -13.15
C SER A 167 -14.33 -10.04 -12.59
N PHE A 168 -14.47 -9.03 -13.45
CA PHE A 168 -14.39 -7.63 -13.04
C PHE A 168 -15.71 -7.11 -12.46
N VAL A 169 -16.86 -7.43 -13.08
CA VAL A 169 -18.18 -7.03 -12.57
C VAL A 169 -18.40 -7.55 -11.15
N ASN A 170 -18.09 -8.83 -10.91
CA ASN A 170 -18.18 -9.43 -9.58
C ASN A 170 -17.32 -8.69 -8.54
N TRP A 171 -16.13 -8.21 -8.93
CA TRP A 171 -15.27 -7.44 -8.05
C TRP A 171 -15.83 -6.03 -7.78
N ILE A 172 -16.32 -5.33 -8.81
CA ILE A 172 -16.96 -4.01 -8.63
C ILE A 172 -18.15 -4.11 -7.67
N GLU A 173 -19.01 -5.11 -7.86
CA GLU A 173 -20.19 -5.32 -7.01
C GLU A 173 -19.78 -5.54 -5.55
N GLN A 174 -18.73 -6.33 -5.30
CA GLN A 174 -18.18 -6.53 -3.95
C GLN A 174 -17.64 -5.22 -3.33
N VAL A 175 -16.99 -4.36 -4.11
CA VAL A 175 -16.46 -3.08 -3.64
C VAL A 175 -17.57 -2.07 -3.32
N GLN A 176 -18.65 -2.05 -4.10
CA GLN A 176 -19.79 -1.15 -3.88
C GLN A 176 -20.60 -1.52 -2.63
N ILE A 177 -20.64 -2.80 -2.25
CA ILE A 177 -21.33 -3.26 -1.03
C ILE A 177 -20.58 -2.86 0.26
N GLN A 178 -19.27 -2.56 0.16
CA GLN A 178 -18.41 -2.28 1.33
C GLN A 178 -18.22 -0.79 1.66
N ASN A 179 -18.84 0.13 0.91
CA ASN A 179 -18.82 1.57 1.16
C ASN A 179 -20.22 2.10 1.51
#